data_AF-N1PB08-F1
#
_entry.id   AF-N1PB08-F1
#
_cell.length_a   1.000
_cell.length_b   1.000
_cell.length_c   1.000
_cell.angle_alpha   90.00
_cell.angle_beta   90.00
_cell.angle_gamma   90.00
#
_symmetry.space_group_name_H-M   'P 1'
#
loop_
_entity.id
_entity.type
_entity.pdbx_description
1 polymer ?
#
loop_
_entity_poly.entity_id
_entity_poly.type
_entity_poly.pdbx_seq_one_letter_code
_entity_poly.pdbx_strand_id
1 'polypeptide(L)'
;KKGKSKLLYFWSSDDVSKWLRKHCAEHYNNYKEAFAEHDINGESLVRLNNMKLQRMGIEEESHRAEILRYIMQLKLQTETREFKNLDQKKDQRSFPS
;
A
#
# COMPACT_ATOMS: atom_id res chain seq x y z
N LYS A 1 -1.10 1.41 -24.77
CA LYS A 1 -1.63 1.63 -23.40
C LYS A 1 -0.44 1.85 -22.45
N LYS A 2 -0.05 3.11 -22.22
CA LYS A 2 1.20 3.45 -21.49
C LYS A 2 1.07 3.03 -20.03
N GLY A 3 1.99 2.17 -19.58
CA GLY A 3 2.01 1.54 -18.26
C GLY A 3 2.01 2.57 -17.15
N LYS A 4 0.85 2.75 -16.52
CA LYS A 4 0.72 3.54 -15.30
C LYS A 4 1.41 2.74 -14.20
N SER A 5 2.44 3.31 -13.61
CA SER A 5 2.85 3.02 -12.23
C SER A 5 1.57 2.88 -11.42
N LYS A 6 1.19 1.66 -11.04
CA LYS A 6 -0.08 1.42 -10.34
C LYS A 6 0.10 2.03 -8.95
N LEU A 7 -0.28 3.30 -8.82
CA LEU A 7 -0.24 4.05 -7.57
C LEU A 7 -0.94 3.23 -6.50
N LEU A 8 -0.53 3.37 -5.24
CA LEU A 8 -1.19 2.69 -4.13
C LEU A 8 -2.70 2.91 -4.17
N TYR A 9 -3.15 4.09 -4.58
CA TYR A 9 -4.55 4.41 -4.76
C TYR A 9 -5.31 3.47 -5.72
N PHE A 10 -4.64 2.92 -6.74
CA PHE A 10 -5.23 2.04 -7.76
C PHE A 10 -5.06 0.54 -7.45
N TRP A 11 -4.60 0.18 -6.25
CA TRP A 11 -4.54 -1.21 -5.85
C TRP A 11 -5.95 -1.78 -5.64
N SER A 12 -6.20 -2.97 -6.16
CA SER A 12 -7.38 -3.75 -5.81
C SER A 12 -7.20 -4.41 -4.44
N SER A 13 -8.26 -4.96 -3.87
CA SER A 13 -8.18 -5.77 -2.65
C SER A 13 -7.28 -7.01 -2.80
N ASP A 14 -7.16 -7.56 -4.02
CA ASP A 14 -6.20 -8.63 -4.33
C ASP A 14 -4.74 -8.14 -4.29
N ASP A 15 -4.44 -6.95 -4.83
CA ASP A 15 -3.11 -6.35 -4.74
C ASP A 15 -2.71 -6.10 -3.26
N VAL A 16 -3.65 -5.59 -2.46
CA VAL A 16 -3.47 -5.40 -1.00
C VAL A 16 -3.24 -6.73 -0.30
N SER A 17 -4.02 -7.76 -0.62
CA SER A 17 -3.88 -9.10 -0.03
C SER A 17 -2.53 -9.73 -0.33
N LYS A 18 -2.02 -9.55 -1.55
CA LYS A 18 -0.67 -10.00 -1.94
C LYS A 18 0.42 -9.25 -1.19
N TRP A 19 0.27 -7.94 -1.03
CA TRP A 19 1.21 -7.13 -0.25
C TRP A 19 1.22 -7.55 1.22
N LEU A 20 0.05 -7.73 1.83
CA LEU A 20 -0.10 -8.16 3.21
C LEU A 20 0.55 -9.52 3.44
N ARG A 21 0.36 -10.48 2.53
CA ARG A 21 1.02 -11.80 2.59
C ARG A 21 2.54 -11.71 2.52
N LYS A 22 3.09 -10.75 1.76
CA LYS A 22 4.53 -10.58 1.58
C LYS A 22 5.21 -9.92 2.77
N HIS A 23 4.55 -8.93 3.39
CA HIS A 23 5.15 -8.10 4.44
C HIS A 23 4.75 -8.53 5.86
N CYS A 24 3.61 -9.19 6.01
CA CYS A 24 3.07 -9.63 7.29
C CYS A 24 2.88 -11.15 7.30
N ALA A 25 3.86 -11.91 6.80
CA ALA A 25 3.74 -13.36 6.59
C ALA A 25 3.48 -14.15 7.89
N GLU A 26 4.11 -13.76 9.01
CA GLU A 26 3.97 -14.46 10.30
C GLU A 26 2.54 -14.37 10.86
N HIS A 27 1.88 -13.22 10.69
CA HIS A 27 0.54 -12.94 11.21
C HIS A 27 -0.51 -12.78 10.11
N TYR A 28 -0.21 -13.23 8.89
CA TYR A 28 -1.07 -12.99 7.72
C TYR A 28 -2.48 -13.52 7.93
N ASN A 29 -2.62 -14.69 8.55
CA ASN A 29 -3.93 -15.28 8.84
C ASN A 29 -4.79 -14.40 9.77
N ASN A 30 -4.17 -13.64 10.68
CA ASN A 30 -4.89 -12.75 11.61
C ASN A 30 -5.39 -11.48 10.91
N TYR A 31 -4.75 -11.08 9.81
CA TYR A 31 -5.07 -9.83 9.11
C TYR A 31 -5.88 -10.06 7.83
N LYS A 32 -5.70 -11.21 7.17
CA LYS A 32 -6.32 -11.49 5.85
C LYS A 32 -7.84 -11.45 5.90
N GLU A 33 -8.45 -11.98 6.96
CA GLU A 33 -9.92 -12.05 7.08
C GLU A 33 -10.48 -10.65 7.29
N ALA A 34 -9.93 -9.88 8.23
CA ALA A 34 -10.29 -8.49 8.44
C ALA A 34 -10.14 -7.63 7.15
N PHE A 35 -9.04 -7.80 6.41
CA PHE A 35 -8.82 -7.03 5.18
C PHE A 35 -9.73 -7.47 4.03
N ALA A 36 -10.07 -8.76 3.94
CA ALA A 36 -10.96 -9.28 2.90
C ALA A 36 -12.43 -8.92 3.19
N GLU A 37 -12.88 -9.06 4.43
CA GLU A 37 -14.26 -8.76 4.85
C GLU A 37 -14.61 -7.28 4.62
N HIS A 38 -13.66 -6.39 4.86
CA HIS A 38 -13.82 -4.95 4.66
C HIS A 38 -13.46 -4.47 3.23
N ASP A 39 -13.18 -5.39 2.30
CA ASP A 39 -12.73 -5.12 0.92
C ASP A 39 -11.67 -4.00 0.84
N ILE A 40 -10.61 -4.13 1.63
CA ILE A 40 -9.58 -3.10 1.72
C ILE A 40 -8.82 -3.03 0.40
N ASN A 41 -9.15 -2.01 -0.38
CA ASN A 41 -8.44 -1.63 -1.59
C ASN A 41 -7.36 -0.57 -1.31
N GLY A 42 -6.66 -0.14 -2.36
CA GLY A 42 -5.60 0.84 -2.32
C GLY A 42 -5.96 2.19 -1.70
N GLU A 43 -7.14 2.72 -2.03
CA GLU A 43 -7.65 3.96 -1.46
C GLU A 43 -7.92 3.82 0.05
N SER A 44 -8.55 2.71 0.44
CA SER A 44 -8.82 2.42 1.85
C SER A 44 -7.51 2.24 2.63
N LEU A 45 -6.55 1.50 2.07
CA LEU A 45 -5.24 1.20 2.65
C LEU A 45 -4.48 2.50 3.01
N VAL A 46 -4.47 3.49 2.11
CA VAL A 46 -3.78 4.75 2.38
C VAL A 46 -4.46 5.60 3.46
N ARG A 47 -5.76 5.38 3.69
CA ARG A 47 -6.55 6.07 4.73
C ARG A 47 -6.68 5.28 6.03
N LEU A 48 -6.06 4.11 6.16
CA LEU A 48 -6.09 3.32 7.39
C LEU A 48 -5.38 4.05 8.53
N ASN A 49 -5.91 3.86 9.74
CA ASN A 49 -5.36 4.37 10.98
C ASN A 49 -5.64 3.38 12.11
N ASN A 50 -5.09 3.65 13.30
CA ASN A 50 -5.23 2.78 14.46
C ASN A 50 -6.70 2.42 14.77
N MET A 51 -7.58 3.43 14.77
CA MET A 51 -9.01 3.26 15.05
C MET A 51 -9.73 2.40 14.01
N LYS A 52 -9.39 2.53 12.73
CA LYS A 52 -9.97 1.70 11.66
C LYS A 52 -9.53 0.25 11.80
N LEU A 53 -8.24 0.01 12.04
CA LEU A 53 -7.73 -1.36 12.23
C LEU A 53 -8.38 -2.03 13.44
N GLN A 54 -8.56 -1.30 14.54
CA GLN A 54 -9.27 -1.80 15.71
C GLN A 54 -10.73 -2.15 15.40
N ARG A 55 -11.44 -1.28 14.65
CA ARG A 55 -12.82 -1.54 14.22
C ARG A 55 -12.96 -2.71 13.24
N MET A 56 -11.89 -3.05 12.53
CA MET A 56 -11.83 -4.23 11.65
C MET A 56 -11.53 -5.53 12.42
N GLY A 57 -11.45 -5.49 13.75
CA GLY A 57 -11.20 -6.68 14.59
C GLY A 57 -9.72 -6.91 14.94
N ILE A 58 -8.82 -5.97 14.60
CA ILE A 58 -7.39 -6.07 14.99
C ILE A 58 -7.23 -5.40 16.36
N GLU A 59 -7.55 -6.14 17.42
CA GLU A 59 -7.59 -5.63 18.82
C GLU A 59 -6.22 -5.48 19.47
N GLU A 60 -5.23 -6.22 19.02
CA GLU A 60 -3.85 -6.14 19.52
C GLU A 60 -3.15 -4.86 19.04
N GLU A 61 -2.68 -4.02 19.97
CA GLU A 61 -2.01 -2.76 19.62
C GLU A 61 -0.69 -2.99 18.87
N SER A 62 0.09 -3.98 19.30
CA SER A 62 1.35 -4.36 18.66
C SER A 62 1.14 -4.71 17.18
N HIS A 63 0.07 -5.44 16.87
CA HIS A 63 -0.30 -5.79 15.50
C HIS A 63 -0.72 -4.56 14.69
N ARG A 64 -1.56 -3.68 15.26
CA ARG A 64 -1.94 -2.43 14.59
C ARG A 64 -0.74 -1.54 14.30
N ALA A 65 0.17 -1.39 15.26
CA ALA A 65 1.39 -0.60 15.11
C ALA A 65 2.29 -1.18 14.01
N GLU A 66 2.45 -2.50 13.96
CA GLU A 66 3.21 -3.20 12.93
C GLU A 66 2.62 -2.96 11.53
N ILE A 67 1.30 -3.16 11.36
CA ILE A 67 0.62 -2.93 10.08
C ILE A 67 0.75 -1.48 9.63
N LEU A 68 0.54 -0.51 10.54
CA LEU A 68 0.66 0.91 10.22
C LEU A 68 2.07 1.28 9.79
N ARG A 69 3.09 0.71 10.44
CA ARG A 69 4.50 0.88 10.04
C ARG A 69 4.72 0.35 8.62
N TYR A 70 4.22 -0.83 8.29
CA TYR A 70 4.34 -1.37 6.93
C TYR A 70 3.61 -0.51 5.89
N ILE A 71 2.41 0.00 6.20
CA ILE A 71 1.67 0.92 5.32
C ILE A 71 2.48 2.20 5.09
N MET A 72 3.11 2.74 6.13
CA MET A 72 3.93 3.94 6.04
C MET A 72 5.18 3.73 5.17
N GLN A 73 5.85 2.59 5.33
CA GLN A 73 6.96 2.20 4.45
C GLN A 73 6.52 2.05 2.99
N LEU A 74 5.34 1.45 2.75
CA LEU A 74 4.79 1.27 1.42
C LEU A 74 4.51 2.62 0.72
N LYS A 75 3.94 3.59 1.45
CA LYS A 75 3.72 4.96 0.97
C LYS A 75 5.03 5.62 0.57
N LEU A 76 6.02 5.63 1.48
CA LEU A 76 7.33 6.23 1.23
C LEU A 76 8.03 5.60 0.02
N GLN A 77 7.97 4.26 -0.12
CA GLN A 77 8.54 3.58 -1.28
C GLN A 77 7.84 3.95 -2.58
N THR A 78 6.52 4.13 -2.55
CA THR A 78 5.75 4.57 -3.72
C THR A 78 6.12 5.99 -4.11
N GLU A 79 6.09 6.92 -3.16
CA GLU A 79 6.47 8.32 -3.36
C GLU A 79 7.90 8.43 -3.91
N THR A 80 8.86 7.71 -3.33
CA THR A 80 10.26 7.70 -3.81
C THR A 80 10.38 7.19 -5.25
N ARG A 81 9.61 6.16 -5.62
CA ARG A 81 9.57 5.64 -7.00
C ARG A 81 8.93 6.63 -7.96
N GLU A 82 7.89 7.34 -7.53
CA GLU A 82 7.26 8.39 -8.31
C GLU A 82 8.22 9.55 -8.57
N PHE A 83 8.95 10.04 -7.55
CA PHE A 83 9.97 11.07 -7.71
C PHE A 83 11.05 10.67 -8.71
N LYS A 84 11.60 9.44 -8.61
CA LYS A 84 12.59 8.94 -9.58
C LYS A 84 12.05 8.86 -11.01
N ASN A 85 10.77 8.50 -11.18
CA ASN A 85 10.14 8.42 -12.51
C ASN A 85 9.89 9.80 -13.12
N LEU A 86 9.60 10.81 -12.29
CA LEU A 86 9.45 12.20 -12.74
C LEU A 86 10.78 12.80 -13.21
N ASP A 87 11.87 12.46 -12.55
CA ASP A 87 13.21 12.90 -12.91
C ASP A 87 13.64 12.35 -14.29
N GLN A 88 13.46 11.05 -14.51
CA GLN A 88 13.75 10.41 -15.81
C GLN A 88 12.90 10.94 -16.97
N LYS A 89 11.68 11.44 -16.72
CA LYS A 89 10.81 12.04 -17.75
C LYS A 89 11.20 13.47 -18.12
N LYS A 90 12.02 14.15 -17.32
CA LYS A 90 12.57 15.46 -17.67
C LYS A 90 13.77 15.31 -18.61
N ASP A 91 14.59 14.29 -18.40
CA ASP A 91 15.75 13.99 -19.23
C ASP A 91 15.37 13.65 -20.68
N GLN A 92 14.26 12.93 -20.88
CA GLN A 92 13.79 12.51 -22.20
C GLN A 92 13.06 13.61 -23.01
N ARG A 93 12.89 14.83 -22.45
CA ARG A 93 12.25 15.97 -23.13
C ARG A 93 13.25 17.02 -23.65
N SER A 94 14.53 16.84 -23.40
CA SER A 94 15.60 17.60 -24.05
C SER A 94 16.06 16.83 -25.29
N PHE A 95 16.24 17.55 -26.40
CA PHE A 95 16.52 17.09 -27.79
C PHE A 95 15.30 16.80 -28.68
N PRO A 96 14.67 17.84 -29.26
CA PRO A 96 14.32 17.80 -30.67
C PRO A 96 15.57 18.10 -31.52
N SER A 97 15.84 17.27 -32.53
CA SER A 97 16.73 17.63 -33.65
C SER A 97 16.12 18.75 -34.48
#